data_AF-A0A3M0MH16-F1
#
_entry.id   AF-A0A3M0MH16-F1
#
_cell.length_a   1.000
_cell.length_b   1.000
_cell.length_c   1.000
_cell.angle_alpha   90.00
_cell.angle_beta   90.00
_cell.angle_gamma   90.00
#
_symmetry.space_group_name_H-M   'P 1'
#
loop_
_entity.id
_entity.type
_entity.pdbx_description
1 polymer ?
#
loop_
_entity_poly.entity_id
_entity_poly.type
_entity_poly.pdbx_seq_one_letter_code
_entity_poly.pdbx_strand_id
1 'polypeptide(L)'
;MNQPAARLRIDPARSRVARLRARIVAARAARQLSGISSSGRVAGRLGAGLEPLDPAMDCGNPHLSLIPEPELAARVFEAAAAALMADEIARAIRPEQIAALPVSGEARDFALRHRSLSLDRPTSEFEQIVQELVSIWARELPAPLDREYAPSAATPEQPEAEETLPQLTLSGGQNRNGSVTLPLANAPARSRRHAAALTAAMAAITSSEEASP
;
A
#
# COMPACT_ATOMS: atom_id res chain seq x y z
N MET A 1 -46.07 -26.56 -23.96
CA MET A 1 -44.95 -25.73 -24.45
C MET A 1 -44.12 -25.32 -23.24
N ASN A 2 -42.98 -25.98 -23.01
CA ASN A 2 -42.06 -25.61 -21.92
C ASN A 2 -41.06 -24.59 -22.48
N GLN A 3 -41.16 -23.33 -22.04
CA GLN A 3 -40.08 -22.37 -22.29
C GLN A 3 -38.84 -22.83 -21.50
N PRO A 4 -37.67 -22.96 -22.13
CA PRO A 4 -36.45 -23.26 -21.41
C PRO A 4 -36.13 -22.07 -20.48
N ALA A 5 -35.99 -22.36 -19.19
CA ALA A 5 -35.58 -21.39 -18.19
C ALA A 5 -34.29 -20.70 -18.65
N ALA A 6 -34.36 -19.39 -18.86
CA ALA A 6 -33.21 -18.57 -19.18
C ALA A 6 -32.20 -18.71 -18.04
N ARG A 7 -31.06 -19.36 -18.30
CA ARG A 7 -29.95 -19.44 -17.35
C ARG A 7 -29.49 -18.02 -17.08
N LEU A 8 -29.80 -17.49 -15.91
CA LEU A 8 -29.28 -16.22 -15.40
C LEU A 8 -27.75 -16.28 -15.45
N ARG A 9 -27.14 -15.59 -16.42
CA ARG A 9 -25.69 -15.40 -16.47
C ARG A 9 -25.33 -14.41 -15.37
N ILE A 10 -24.68 -14.91 -14.32
CA ILE A 10 -24.13 -14.07 -13.26
C ILE A 10 -22.90 -13.38 -13.82
N ASP A 11 -22.85 -12.05 -13.69
CA ASP A 11 -21.69 -11.24 -14.05
C ASP A 11 -20.50 -11.60 -13.13
N PRO A 12 -19.36 -12.07 -13.67
CA PRO A 12 -18.21 -12.48 -12.88
C PRO A 12 -17.64 -11.34 -12.05
N ALA A 13 -17.66 -10.09 -12.54
CA ALA A 13 -17.15 -8.93 -11.81
C ALA A 13 -18.01 -8.66 -10.57
N ARG A 14 -19.34 -8.67 -10.72
CA ARG A 14 -20.27 -8.55 -9.59
C ARG A 14 -20.08 -9.66 -8.56
N SER A 15 -19.84 -10.89 -9.01
CA SER A 15 -19.57 -12.02 -8.11
C SER A 15 -18.27 -11.84 -7.30
N ARG A 16 -17.23 -11.24 -7.89
CA ARG A 16 -15.95 -10.98 -7.24
C ARG A 16 -16.09 -9.90 -6.18
N VAL A 17 -16.75 -8.80 -6.51
CA VAL A 17 -17.07 -7.70 -5.60
C VAL A 17 -17.89 -8.20 -4.40
N ALA A 18 -18.94 -9.00 -4.65
CA ALA A 18 -19.76 -9.58 -3.59
C ALA A 18 -18.97 -10.53 -2.67
N ARG A 19 -18.09 -11.36 -3.25
CA ARG A 19 -17.20 -12.25 -2.48
C ARG A 19 -16.22 -11.47 -1.62
N LEU A 20 -15.55 -10.45 -2.17
CA LEU A 20 -14.62 -9.62 -1.43
C LEU A 20 -15.33 -8.95 -0.25
N ARG A 21 -16.51 -8.39 -0.47
CA ARG A 21 -17.33 -7.81 0.59
C ARG A 21 -17.66 -8.82 1.70
N ALA A 22 -18.10 -10.03 1.33
CA ALA A 22 -18.39 -11.09 2.29
C ALA A 22 -17.14 -11.46 3.11
N ARG A 23 -15.96 -11.50 2.49
CA ARG A 23 -14.69 -11.77 3.17
C ARG A 23 -14.30 -10.62 4.12
N ILE A 24 -14.49 -9.36 3.73
CA ILE A 24 -14.24 -8.21 4.63
C ILE A 24 -15.17 -8.28 5.84
N VAL A 25 -16.47 -8.55 5.62
CA VAL A 25 -17.44 -8.72 6.72
C VAL A 25 -17.02 -9.87 7.64
N ALA A 26 -16.61 -11.01 7.08
CA ALA A 26 -16.13 -12.15 7.85
C ALA A 26 -14.85 -11.82 8.64
N ALA A 27 -13.89 -11.11 8.04
CA ALA A 27 -12.66 -10.68 8.69
C ALA A 27 -12.95 -9.73 9.87
N ARG A 28 -13.90 -8.80 9.70
CA ARG A 28 -14.35 -7.91 10.79
C ARG A 28 -15.10 -8.67 11.88
N ALA A 29 -15.98 -9.61 11.52
CA ALA A 29 -16.68 -10.46 12.47
C ALA A 29 -15.71 -11.32 13.29
N ALA A 30 -14.65 -11.84 12.66
CA ALA A 30 -13.60 -12.60 13.37
C ALA A 30 -12.90 -11.75 14.44
N ARG A 31 -12.74 -10.44 14.23
CA ARG A 31 -12.20 -9.51 15.24
C ARG A 31 -13.18 -9.23 16.37
N GLN A 32 -14.49 -9.33 16.14
CA GLN A 32 -15.50 -9.17 17.19
C GLN A 32 -15.55 -10.37 18.15
N LEU A 33 -15.06 -11.54 17.72
CA LEU A 33 -15.01 -12.72 18.57
C LEU A 33 -13.88 -12.58 19.61
N SER A 34 -14.26 -12.39 20.87
CA SER A 34 -13.30 -12.41 21.98
C SER A 34 -12.77 -13.83 22.17
N GLY A 35 -11.52 -14.05 21.75
CA GLY A 35 -10.83 -15.33 21.97
C GLY A 35 -10.44 -15.54 23.44
N ILE A 36 -10.13 -16.79 23.80
CA ILE A 36 -9.74 -17.17 25.16
C ILE A 36 -8.29 -16.71 25.48
N SER A 37 -7.43 -16.67 24.45
CA SER A 37 -6.04 -16.19 24.52
C SER A 37 -5.93 -14.69 24.74
N SER A 38 -4.79 -14.21 25.23
CA SER A 38 -4.52 -12.78 25.40
C SER A 38 -4.67 -11.99 24.10
N SER A 39 -4.13 -12.52 22.99
CA SER A 39 -4.30 -11.96 21.65
C SER A 39 -5.76 -11.92 21.20
N GLY A 40 -6.52 -13.00 21.46
CA GLY A 40 -7.94 -13.08 21.13
C GLY A 40 -8.82 -12.11 21.91
N ARG A 41 -8.49 -11.83 23.18
CA ARG A 41 -9.19 -10.81 23.99
C ARG A 41 -8.90 -9.40 23.49
N VAL A 42 -7.67 -9.11 23.10
CA VAL A 42 -7.29 -7.81 22.53
C VAL A 42 -8.01 -7.60 21.20
N ALA A 43 -8.00 -8.59 20.30
CA ALA A 43 -8.75 -8.54 19.06
C ALA A 43 -10.25 -8.29 19.32
N GLY A 44 -10.87 -9.09 20.21
CA GLY A 44 -12.26 -8.93 20.62
C GLY A 44 -12.61 -7.52 21.13
N ARG A 45 -11.73 -6.94 21.95
CA ARG A 45 -11.89 -5.56 22.44
C ARG A 45 -11.77 -4.52 21.34
N LEU A 46 -10.83 -4.70 20.41
CA LEU A 46 -10.66 -3.80 19.25
C LEU A 46 -11.81 -3.95 18.25
N GLY A 47 -12.42 -5.14 18.16
CA GLY A 47 -13.60 -5.41 17.34
C GLY A 47 -14.91 -4.92 17.96
N ALA A 48 -14.97 -4.77 19.29
CA ALA A 48 -16.15 -4.28 19.99
C ALA A 48 -16.36 -2.79 19.68
N GLY A 49 -17.43 -2.46 18.96
CA GLY A 49 -17.76 -1.07 18.58
C GLY A 49 -17.34 -0.68 17.15
N LEU A 50 -16.96 -1.64 16.31
CA LEU A 50 -16.77 -1.41 14.88
C LEU A 50 -18.05 -0.88 14.22
N GLU A 51 -17.94 0.24 13.51
CA GLU A 51 -19.07 0.85 12.78
C GLU A 51 -19.59 -0.10 11.68
N PRO A 52 -20.89 -0.13 11.36
CA PRO A 52 -21.39 -0.92 10.23
C PRO A 52 -20.70 -0.52 8.91
N LEU A 53 -20.40 -1.49 8.04
CA LEU A 53 -19.95 -1.16 6.68
C LEU A 53 -21.09 -0.51 5.91
N ASP A 54 -20.79 0.56 5.19
CA ASP A 54 -21.72 1.16 4.26
C ASP A 54 -22.13 0.12 3.19
N PRO A 55 -23.42 -0.16 3.01
CA PRO A 55 -23.86 -1.04 1.95
C PRO A 55 -23.59 -0.54 0.53
N ALA A 56 -23.27 0.73 0.34
CA ALA A 56 -22.84 1.30 -0.95
C ALA A 56 -21.32 1.30 -1.15
N MET A 57 -20.53 0.78 -0.20
CA MET A 57 -19.06 0.78 -0.27
C MET A 57 -18.54 0.14 -1.57
N ASP A 58 -17.69 0.87 -2.29
CA ASP A 58 -17.07 0.40 -3.52
C ASP A 58 -16.01 -0.67 -3.24
N CYS A 59 -16.44 -1.93 -3.32
CA CYS A 59 -15.55 -3.08 -3.20
C CYS A 59 -14.76 -3.39 -4.49
N GLY A 60 -14.75 -2.49 -5.47
CA GLY A 60 -13.84 -2.50 -6.62
C GLY A 60 -12.47 -1.89 -6.32
N ASN A 61 -12.32 -1.17 -5.21
CA ASN A 61 -11.05 -0.57 -4.81
C ASN A 61 -10.00 -1.68 -4.50
N PRO A 62 -8.84 -1.69 -5.18
CA PRO A 62 -7.80 -2.71 -4.97
C PRO A 62 -7.21 -2.68 -3.56
N HIS A 63 -7.24 -1.55 -2.84
CA HIS A 63 -6.73 -1.46 -1.47
C HIS A 63 -7.51 -2.34 -0.50
N LEU A 64 -8.76 -2.65 -0.81
CA LEU A 64 -9.61 -3.52 0.02
C LEU A 64 -9.23 -5.00 -0.06
N SER A 65 -8.50 -5.45 -1.09
CA SER A 65 -8.12 -6.85 -1.23
C SER A 65 -7.15 -7.32 -0.14
N LEU A 66 -6.39 -6.40 0.47
CA LEU A 66 -5.42 -6.70 1.51
C LEU A 66 -6.08 -6.98 2.88
N ILE A 67 -7.31 -6.52 3.09
CA ILE A 67 -8.03 -6.67 4.36
C ILE A 67 -8.27 -8.14 4.75
N PRO A 68 -8.87 -8.98 3.88
CA PRO A 68 -9.17 -10.37 4.24
C PRO A 68 -7.96 -11.31 4.17
N GLU A 69 -6.80 -10.84 3.70
CA GLU A 69 -5.63 -11.67 3.40
C GLU A 69 -4.37 -11.09 4.05
N PRO A 70 -4.15 -11.34 5.36
CA PRO A 70 -3.04 -10.74 6.09
C PRO A 70 -1.65 -11.15 5.57
N GLU A 71 -1.52 -12.37 5.04
CA GLU A 71 -0.27 -12.86 4.45
C GLU A 71 0.04 -12.13 3.12
N LEU A 72 -0.98 -11.91 2.28
CA LEU A 72 -0.85 -11.10 1.08
C LEU A 72 -0.47 -9.66 1.42
N ALA A 73 -1.15 -9.07 2.41
CA ALA A 73 -0.85 -7.72 2.88
C ALA A 73 0.61 -7.60 3.35
N ALA A 74 1.09 -8.57 4.15
CA ALA A 74 2.47 -8.60 4.61
C ALA A 74 3.48 -8.65 3.44
N ARG A 75 3.25 -9.50 2.44
CA ARG A 75 4.10 -9.57 1.23
C ARG A 75 4.10 -8.26 0.44
N VAL A 76 2.94 -7.62 0.30
CA VAL A 76 2.82 -6.32 -0.38
C VAL A 76 3.60 -5.23 0.35
N PHE A 77 3.44 -5.11 1.67
CA PHE A 77 4.16 -4.10 2.45
C PHE A 77 5.66 -4.37 2.50
N GLU A 78 6.08 -5.63 2.62
CA GLU A 78 7.49 -6.02 2.54
C GLU A 78 8.11 -5.66 1.19
N ALA A 79 7.45 -6.00 0.08
CA ALA A 79 7.94 -5.68 -1.27
C ALA A 79 8.01 -4.17 -1.52
N ALA A 80 7.00 -3.41 -1.08
CA ALA A 80 7.00 -1.96 -1.17
C ALA A 80 8.13 -1.34 -0.33
N ALA A 81 8.32 -1.79 0.92
CA ALA A 81 9.41 -1.33 1.77
C ALA A 81 10.78 -1.65 1.17
N ALA A 82 10.95 -2.87 0.65
CA ALA A 82 12.17 -3.28 -0.02
C ALA A 82 12.48 -2.39 -1.24
N ALA A 83 11.48 -2.03 -2.05
CA ALA A 83 11.67 -1.12 -3.19
C ALA A 83 12.11 0.29 -2.76
N LEU A 84 11.60 0.79 -1.63
CA LEU A 84 12.05 2.06 -1.05
C LEU A 84 13.48 2.00 -0.50
N MET A 85 14.05 0.81 -0.35
CA MET A 85 15.40 0.57 0.20
C MET A 85 16.31 -0.10 -0.83
N ALA A 86 15.91 -0.06 -2.11
CA ALA A 86 16.56 -0.82 -3.17
C ALA A 86 18.03 -0.46 -3.35
N ASP A 87 18.44 0.79 -3.08
CA ASP A 87 19.85 1.18 -3.15
C ASP A 87 20.72 0.50 -2.09
N GLU A 88 20.24 0.35 -0.86
CA GLU A 88 20.95 -0.38 0.19
C GLU A 88 20.96 -1.89 -0.08
N ILE A 89 19.84 -2.44 -0.55
CA ILE A 89 19.76 -3.85 -0.96
C ILE A 89 20.74 -4.13 -2.11
N ALA A 90 20.86 -3.24 -3.09
CA ALA A 90 21.78 -3.38 -4.21
C ALA A 90 23.26 -3.31 -3.80
N ARG A 91 23.58 -2.70 -2.64
CA ARG A 91 24.95 -2.64 -2.08
C ARG A 91 25.32 -3.91 -1.32
N ALA A 92 24.35 -4.72 -0.90
CA ALA A 92 24.59 -6.00 -0.23
C ALA A 92 25.07 -7.05 -1.24
N ILE A 93 26.38 -7.09 -1.50
CA ILE A 93 27.00 -8.01 -2.47
C ILE A 93 27.45 -9.31 -1.78
N ARG A 94 27.88 -9.22 -0.51
CA ARG A 94 28.43 -10.38 0.21
C ARG A 94 27.31 -11.26 0.77
N PRO A 95 27.48 -12.60 0.80
CA PRO A 95 26.49 -13.50 1.38
C PRO A 95 26.09 -13.13 2.81
N GLU A 96 27.03 -12.68 3.64
CA GLU A 96 26.73 -12.27 5.03
C GLU A 96 25.82 -11.03 5.07
N GLN A 97 26.03 -10.09 4.16
CA GLN A 97 25.22 -8.87 4.05
C GLN A 97 23.82 -9.19 3.54
N ILE A 98 23.72 -10.06 2.54
CA ILE A 98 22.46 -10.52 1.96
C ILE A 98 21.62 -11.27 3.02
N ALA A 99 22.27 -12.09 3.84
CA ALA A 99 21.62 -12.83 4.92
C ALA A 99 21.17 -11.94 6.09
N ALA A 100 21.77 -10.76 6.26
CA ALA A 100 21.40 -9.79 7.29
C ALA A 100 20.24 -8.86 6.89
N LEU A 101 19.80 -8.90 5.63
CA LEU A 101 18.68 -8.08 5.16
C LEU A 101 17.35 -8.57 5.77
N PRO A 102 16.48 -7.67 6.26
CA PRO A 102 15.20 -8.02 6.87
C PRO A 102 14.10 -8.29 5.82
N VAL A 103 14.47 -8.82 4.64
CA VAL A 103 13.55 -8.99 3.50
C VAL A 103 13.70 -10.35 2.84
N SER A 104 12.58 -10.91 2.41
CA SER A 104 12.47 -12.16 1.67
C SER A 104 13.14 -12.08 0.29
N GLY A 105 13.46 -13.23 -0.29
CA GLY A 105 14.04 -13.31 -1.63
C GLY A 105 13.17 -12.65 -2.71
N GLU A 106 11.86 -12.87 -2.65
CA GLU A 106 10.89 -12.27 -3.55
C GLU A 106 10.88 -10.74 -3.45
N ALA A 107 10.87 -10.20 -2.22
CA ALA A 107 10.89 -8.76 -1.98
C ALA A 107 12.19 -8.10 -2.47
N ARG A 108 13.34 -8.78 -2.33
CA ARG A 108 14.62 -8.31 -2.89
C ARG A 108 14.57 -8.23 -4.42
N ASP A 109 14.08 -9.26 -5.08
CA ASP A 109 13.97 -9.27 -6.55
C ASP A 109 13.03 -8.16 -7.03
N PHE A 110 11.93 -7.93 -6.31
CA PHE A 110 11.03 -6.83 -6.58
C PHE A 110 11.72 -5.47 -6.42
N ALA A 111 12.48 -5.28 -5.34
CA ALA A 111 13.22 -4.05 -5.06
C ALA A 111 14.22 -3.70 -6.16
N LEU A 112 14.99 -4.69 -6.63
CA LEU A 112 15.98 -4.48 -7.68
C LEU A 112 15.35 -4.05 -9.02
N ARG A 113 14.13 -4.53 -9.33
CA ARG A 113 13.37 -4.11 -10.52
C ARG A 113 12.79 -2.70 -10.38
N HIS A 114 12.52 -2.25 -9.16
CA HIS A 114 11.89 -0.97 -8.86
C HIS A 114 12.83 0.05 -8.21
N ARG A 115 14.14 -0.07 -8.49
CA ARG A 115 15.19 0.76 -7.88
C ARG A 115 14.97 2.27 -8.01
N SER A 116 14.25 2.73 -9.04
CA SER A 116 13.89 4.14 -9.21
C SER A 116 13.01 4.71 -8.09
N LEU A 117 12.36 3.86 -7.30
CA LEU A 117 11.52 4.24 -6.16
C LEU A 117 12.33 4.41 -4.86
N SER A 118 13.61 4.04 -4.86
CA SER A 118 14.47 4.03 -3.68
C SER A 118 14.51 5.39 -2.99
N LEU A 119 14.61 5.33 -1.67
CA LEU A 119 14.87 6.44 -0.77
C LEU A 119 16.26 6.26 -0.17
N ASP A 120 16.88 7.37 0.20
CA ASP A 120 18.12 7.35 0.97
C ASP A 120 17.78 7.05 2.44
N ARG A 121 17.51 5.76 2.73
CA ARG A 121 17.18 5.26 4.07
C ARG A 121 17.93 3.97 4.38
N PRO A 122 18.41 3.79 5.62
CA PRO A 122 19.14 2.61 6.04
C PRO A 122 18.23 1.39 6.25
N THR A 123 18.81 0.20 6.17
CA THR A 123 18.08 -1.07 6.39
C THR A 123 17.55 -1.27 7.80
N SER A 124 18.15 -0.60 8.78
CA SER A 124 17.69 -0.59 10.17
C SER A 124 16.31 0.05 10.36
N GLU A 125 15.85 0.87 9.42
CA GLU A 125 14.55 1.55 9.46
C GLU A 125 13.42 0.75 8.81
N PHE A 126 13.65 -0.51 8.43
CA PHE A 126 12.69 -1.34 7.70
C PHE A 126 11.30 -1.38 8.35
N GLU A 127 11.22 -1.68 9.64
CA GLU A 127 9.95 -1.74 10.38
C GLU A 127 9.21 -0.40 10.38
N GLN A 128 9.95 0.71 10.50
CA GLN A 128 9.36 2.05 10.45
C GLN A 128 8.77 2.33 9.05
N ILE A 129 9.49 1.97 7.98
CA ILE A 129 9.00 2.14 6.59
C ILE A 129 7.73 1.32 6.36
N VAL A 130 7.68 0.09 6.88
CA VAL A 130 6.47 -0.75 6.82
C VAL A 130 5.30 -0.05 7.54
N GLN A 131 5.50 0.49 8.74
CA GLN A 131 4.43 1.23 9.44
C GLN A 131 3.99 2.49 8.69
N GLU A 132 4.91 3.22 8.07
CA GLU A 132 4.59 4.37 7.21
C GLU A 132 3.73 3.95 6.02
N LEU A 133 4.07 2.84 5.35
CA LEU A 133 3.29 2.27 4.25
C LEU A 133 1.89 1.80 4.69
N VAL A 134 1.77 1.15 5.85
CA VAL A 134 0.48 0.76 6.44
C VAL A 134 -0.38 2.00 6.69
N SER A 135 0.21 3.08 7.22
CA SER A 135 -0.51 4.33 7.47
C SER A 135 -1.02 4.99 6.19
N ILE A 136 -0.23 4.93 5.10
CA ILE A 136 -0.63 5.45 3.79
C ILE A 136 -1.75 4.59 3.23
N TRP A 137 -1.59 3.26 3.24
CA TRP A 137 -2.63 2.34 2.80
C TRP A 137 -3.96 2.56 3.54
N ALA A 138 -3.92 2.71 4.87
CA ALA A 138 -5.11 2.91 5.68
C ALA A 138 -5.87 4.19 5.30
N ARG A 139 -5.17 5.28 4.92
CA ARG A 139 -5.81 6.53 4.46
C ARG A 139 -6.52 6.41 3.11
N GLU A 140 -6.13 5.44 2.28
CA GLU A 140 -6.74 5.16 0.98
C GLU A 140 -7.97 4.24 1.10
N LEU A 141 -8.28 3.75 2.30
CA LEU A 141 -9.46 2.93 2.55
C LEU A 141 -10.72 3.81 2.66
N PRO A 142 -11.89 3.33 2.18
CA PRO A 142 -13.14 4.01 2.41
C PRO A 142 -13.55 3.94 3.90
N ALA A 143 -14.24 4.97 4.39
CA ALA A 143 -14.84 4.93 5.72
C ALA A 143 -15.84 3.76 5.85
N PRO A 144 -15.93 3.08 7.00
CA PRO A 144 -15.21 3.34 8.26
C PRO A 144 -13.84 2.65 8.38
N LEU A 145 -13.37 1.98 7.34
CA LEU A 145 -12.17 1.13 7.39
C LEU A 145 -10.90 1.95 7.56
N ASP A 146 -10.84 3.18 7.05
CA ASP A 146 -9.72 4.10 7.28
C ASP A 146 -9.34 4.23 8.76
N ARG A 147 -10.34 4.42 9.63
CA ARG A 147 -10.16 4.60 11.08
C ARG A 147 -9.80 3.30 11.80
N GLU A 148 -10.26 2.17 11.30
CA GLU A 148 -9.97 0.85 11.89
C GLU A 148 -8.49 0.49 11.78
N TYR A 149 -7.85 0.87 10.68
CA TYR A 149 -6.47 0.50 10.37
C TYR A 149 -5.46 1.64 10.58
N ALA A 150 -5.93 2.86 10.89
CA ALA A 150 -5.11 3.98 11.35
C ALA A 150 -5.55 4.52 12.73
N PRO A 151 -5.58 3.71 13.80
CA PRO A 151 -6.13 4.12 15.10
C PRO A 151 -5.31 5.22 15.81
N SER A 152 -4.06 5.46 15.39
CA SER A 152 -3.14 6.42 16.02
C SER A 152 -2.60 7.48 15.05
N ALA A 153 -3.31 7.74 13.95
CA ALA A 153 -3.12 9.02 13.27
C ALA A 153 -3.79 10.10 14.13
N ALA A 154 -3.09 10.58 15.17
CA ALA A 154 -3.14 12.00 15.41
C ALA A 154 -2.81 12.61 14.05
N THR A 155 -3.83 13.15 13.38
CA THR A 155 -3.70 13.85 12.12
C THR A 155 -2.43 14.69 12.26
N PRO A 156 -1.32 14.39 11.56
CA PRO A 156 -0.38 15.44 11.32
C PRO A 156 -1.23 16.42 10.53
N GLU A 157 -1.66 17.51 11.17
CA GLU A 157 -2.06 18.71 10.45
C GLU A 157 -0.96 18.88 9.42
N GLN A 158 -1.23 18.48 8.17
CA GLN A 158 -0.47 19.00 7.07
C GLN A 158 -0.75 20.48 7.19
N PRO A 159 0.24 21.34 7.52
CA PRO A 159 0.04 22.72 7.19
C PRO A 159 -0.23 22.71 5.69
N GLU A 160 -1.47 23.07 5.32
CA GLU A 160 -1.74 23.65 4.03
C GLU A 160 -0.90 24.92 3.97
N ALA A 161 0.40 24.75 3.76
CA ALA A 161 1.19 25.77 3.12
C ALA A 161 0.59 25.83 1.71
N GLU A 162 -0.38 26.72 1.55
CA GLU A 162 -0.53 27.47 0.32
C GLU A 162 0.88 27.95 -0.05
N GLU A 163 1.60 27.15 -0.83
CA GLU A 163 2.77 27.60 -1.55
C GLU A 163 2.24 28.67 -2.50
N THR A 164 2.23 29.89 -1.98
CA THR A 164 2.15 31.11 -2.75
C THR A 164 3.30 31.01 -3.72
N LEU A 165 3.00 30.58 -4.95
CA LEU A 165 3.97 30.49 -6.03
C LEU A 165 4.74 31.82 -6.05
N PRO A 166 6.06 31.84 -5.81
CA PRO A 166 6.82 33.04 -6.14
C PRO A 166 6.67 33.19 -7.65
N GLN A 167 5.98 34.24 -8.07
CA GLN A 167 5.96 34.67 -9.45
C GLN A 167 7.42 34.81 -9.88
N LEU A 168 7.88 33.86 -10.71
CA LEU A 168 9.15 33.92 -11.39
C LEU A 168 9.15 35.17 -12.27
N THR A 169 9.64 36.28 -11.74
CA THR A 169 10.08 37.40 -12.55
C THR A 169 11.23 36.90 -13.41
N LEU A 170 10.95 36.72 -14.70
CA LEU A 170 11.92 36.49 -15.77
C LEU A 170 12.88 37.69 -15.85
N SER A 171 13.91 37.70 -15.00
CA SER A 171 15.09 38.54 -15.18
C SER A 171 16.06 37.79 -16.08
N GLY A 172 15.98 38.08 -17.38
CA GLY A 172 16.88 37.56 -18.40
C GLY A 172 18.32 38.01 -18.16
N GLY A 173 19.10 37.17 -17.47
CA GLY A 173 20.56 37.24 -17.46
C GLY A 173 21.11 36.21 -18.45
N GLN A 174 21.43 36.64 -19.68
CA GLN A 174 22.17 35.83 -20.64
C GLN A 174 23.56 35.53 -20.08
N ASN A 175 23.75 34.32 -19.55
CA ASN A 175 25.07 33.84 -19.19
C ASN A 175 25.71 33.22 -20.45
N ARG A 176 26.74 33.89 -20.97
CA ARG A 176 27.38 33.61 -22.28
C ARG A 176 28.29 32.39 -22.31
N ASN A 177 28.28 31.52 -21.31
CA ASN A 177 29.17 30.36 -21.22
C ASN A 177 28.38 29.05 -21.04
N GLY A 178 28.04 28.41 -22.15
CA GLY A 178 28.44 27.01 -22.40
C GLY A 178 28.03 25.89 -21.45
N SER A 179 26.88 25.92 -20.77
CA SER A 179 26.22 24.68 -20.36
C SER A 179 24.70 24.86 -20.24
N VAL A 180 23.95 24.13 -21.07
CA VAL A 180 22.51 23.96 -20.89
C VAL A 180 22.34 22.91 -19.81
N THR A 181 22.19 23.32 -18.56
CA THR A 181 21.71 22.44 -17.50
C THR A 181 20.23 22.15 -17.75
N LEU A 182 19.95 21.00 -18.37
CA LEU A 182 18.59 20.47 -18.43
C LEU A 182 18.11 20.28 -16.98
N PRO A 183 16.97 20.85 -16.59
CA PRO A 183 16.41 20.57 -15.26
C PRO A 183 16.12 19.06 -15.20
N LEU A 184 16.85 18.36 -14.33
CA LEU A 184 16.52 16.99 -13.96
C LEU A 184 15.06 17.00 -13.50
N ALA A 185 14.23 16.17 -14.15
CA ALA A 185 12.82 16.04 -13.83
C ALA A 185 12.63 15.99 -12.32
N ASN A 186 11.78 16.86 -11.78
CA ASN A 186 11.51 16.96 -10.36
C ASN A 186 11.24 15.55 -9.82
N ALA A 187 12.19 15.05 -9.03
CA ALA A 187 12.03 13.82 -8.29
C ALA A 187 10.69 13.88 -7.54
N PRO A 188 9.81 12.86 -7.65
CA PRO A 188 8.55 12.89 -6.94
C PRO A 188 8.82 13.07 -5.45
N ALA A 189 8.06 13.95 -4.81
CA ALA A 189 8.12 14.21 -3.37
C ALA A 189 8.07 12.89 -2.58
N ARG A 190 8.74 12.82 -1.42
CA ARG A 190 8.90 11.59 -0.62
C ARG A 190 7.58 10.84 -0.39
N SER A 191 6.48 11.54 -0.12
CA SER A 191 5.14 10.94 0.05
C SER A 191 4.64 10.25 -1.22
N ARG A 192 4.92 10.80 -2.40
CA ARG A 192 4.54 10.21 -3.70
C ARG A 192 5.32 8.93 -3.99
N ARG A 193 6.55 8.79 -3.50
CA ARG A 193 7.34 7.55 -3.68
C ARG A 193 6.80 6.38 -2.86
N HIS A 194 6.38 6.65 -1.61
CA HIS A 194 5.77 5.61 -0.76
C HIS A 194 4.46 5.10 -1.38
N ALA A 195 3.58 6.02 -1.80
CA ALA A 195 2.35 5.66 -2.49
C ALA A 195 2.64 4.88 -3.79
N ALA A 196 3.60 5.34 -4.60
CA ALA A 196 3.99 4.65 -5.84
C ALA A 196 4.54 3.24 -5.59
N ALA A 197 5.37 3.05 -4.55
CA ALA A 197 5.89 1.75 -4.18
C ALA A 197 4.78 0.79 -3.74
N LEU A 198 3.83 1.28 -2.94
CA LEU A 198 2.66 0.49 -2.53
C LEU A 198 1.81 0.08 -3.73
N THR A 199 1.47 1.02 -4.62
CA THR A 199 0.69 0.72 -5.83
C THR A 199 1.41 -0.28 -6.74
N ALA A 200 2.72 -0.13 -6.93
CA ALA A 200 3.51 -1.05 -7.74
C ALA A 200 3.55 -2.47 -7.14
N ALA A 201 3.74 -2.59 -5.82
CA ALA A 201 3.75 -3.87 -5.12
C ALA A 201 2.39 -4.58 -5.19
N MET A 202 1.30 -3.83 -4.97
CA MET A 202 -0.06 -4.35 -5.09
C MET A 202 -0.32 -4.87 -6.51
N ALA A 203 0.03 -4.11 -7.54
CA ALA A 203 -0.17 -4.53 -8.93
C ALA A 203 0.61 -5.81 -9.28
N ALA A 204 1.88 -5.91 -8.85
CA ALA A 204 2.74 -7.04 -9.18
C ALA A 204 2.31 -8.35 -8.48
N ILE A 205 1.99 -8.28 -7.19
CA ILE A 205 1.70 -9.47 -6.38
C ILE A 205 0.29 -9.99 -6.67
N THR A 206 -0.71 -9.10 -6.75
CA THR A 206 -2.11 -9.52 -7.03
C THR A 206 -2.27 -10.10 -8.44
N SER A 207 -1.52 -9.58 -9.43
CA SER A 207 -1.54 -10.12 -10.80
C SER A 207 -0.87 -11.49 -10.91
N SER A 208 0.11 -11.78 -10.03
CA SER A 208 0.82 -13.06 -10.03
C SER A 208 -0.02 -14.21 -9.47
N GLU A 209 -0.96 -13.90 -8.57
CA GLU A 209 -1.86 -14.87 -7.97
C GLU A 209 -3.00 -15.28 -8.93
N GLU A 210 -3.49 -14.35 -9.76
CA GLU A 210 -4.46 -14.68 -10.82
C GLU A 210 -3.88 -15.57 -11.94
N ALA A 211 -2.54 -15.69 -12.03
CA ALA A 211 -1.85 -16.45 -13.06
C ALA A 211 -1.47 -17.89 -12.65
N SER A 212 -1.67 -18.29 -11.39
CA SER A 212 -1.45 -19.67 -10.92
C SER A 212 -2.77 -20.47 -10.93
N PRO A 213 -2.96 -21.45 -11.84
CA PRO A 213 -4.16 -22.28 -11.92
C PRO A 213 -4.26 -23.37 -10.84
#